data_AF-A0A938VDG8-F1
#
_entry.id   AF-A0A938VDG8-F1
#
_cell.length_a   1.000
_cell.length_b   1.000
_cell.length_c   1.000
_cell.angle_alpha   90.00
_cell.angle_beta   90.00
_cell.angle_gamma   90.00
#
_symmetry.space_group_name_H-M   'P 1'
#
loop_
_entity.id
_entity.type
_entity.pdbx_description
1 polymer ?
#
loop_
_entity_poly.entity_id
_entity_poly.type
_entity_poly.pdbx_seq_one_letter_code
_entity_poly.pdbx_strand_id
1 'polypeptide(L)'
;MSREWGEWGRRVRIDRAAFAAHTTAVFAATDEYVASLTETDLDRTIDLGGPMSLGAVLGIIIGNVWLHTGEISALKGPQGAKGYPA
;
A
#
# COMPACT_ATOMS: atom_id res chain seq x y z
N MET A 1 -12.60 11.56 -11.66
CA MET A 1 -11.34 11.07 -12.26
C MET A 1 -11.11 11.82 -13.56
N SER A 2 -9.95 12.44 -13.78
CA SER A 2 -9.73 13.16 -15.04
C SER A 2 -9.79 12.17 -16.21
N ARG A 3 -10.14 12.67 -17.40
CA ARG A 3 -10.20 11.88 -18.62
C ARG A 3 -8.88 11.16 -18.90
N GLU A 4 -7.76 11.81 -18.58
CA GLU A 4 -6.40 11.30 -18.76
C GLU A 4 -6.12 10.05 -17.91
N TRP A 5 -6.51 10.06 -16.63
CA TRP A 5 -6.35 8.91 -15.74
C TRP A 5 -7.16 7.69 -16.20
N GLY A 6 -8.40 7.91 -16.66
CA GLY A 6 -9.25 6.83 -17.15
C GLY A 6 -8.77 6.23 -18.49
N GLU A 7 -8.11 7.03 -19.32
CA GLU A 7 -7.48 6.55 -20.56
C GLU A 7 -6.18 5.79 -20.29
N TRP A 8 -5.35 6.28 -19.36
CA TRP A 8 -4.13 5.59 -18.93
C TRP A 8 -4.45 4.22 -18.34
N GLY A 9 -5.41 4.13 -17.41
CA GLY A 9 -5.77 2.88 -16.73
C GLY A 9 -6.26 1.77 -17.67
N ARG A 10 -6.81 2.12 -18.84
CA ARG A 10 -7.21 1.15 -19.86
C ARG A 10 -6.04 0.63 -20.71
N ARG A 11 -4.92 1.36 -20.75
CA ARG A 11 -3.75 1.03 -21.59
C ARG A 11 -2.57 0.49 -20.81
N VAL A 12 -2.47 0.81 -19.52
CA VAL A 12 -1.36 0.38 -18.69
C VAL A 12 -1.21 -1.14 -18.74
N ARG A 13 0.01 -1.60 -19.00
CA ARG A 13 0.39 -3.02 -18.95
C ARG A 13 1.45 -3.15 -17.89
N ILE A 14 1.22 -4.08 -16.97
CA ILE A 14 2.16 -4.39 -15.90
C ILE A 14 2.85 -5.71 -16.23
N ASP A 15 4.17 -5.71 -16.22
CA ASP A 15 4.95 -6.96 -16.22
C ASP A 15 4.73 -7.66 -14.88
N ARG A 16 4.04 -8.80 -14.91
CA ARG A 16 3.69 -9.54 -13.71
C ARG A 16 4.89 -10.17 -13.02
N ALA A 17 5.91 -10.59 -13.78
CA ALA A 17 7.09 -11.22 -13.21
C ALA A 17 7.95 -10.18 -12.49
N ALA A 18 8.19 -9.04 -13.14
CA ALA A 18 8.90 -7.92 -12.52
C ALA A 18 8.12 -7.37 -11.31
N PHE A 19 6.80 -7.25 -11.41
CA PHE A 19 5.96 -6.81 -10.30
C PHE A 19 6.04 -7.78 -9.11
N ALA A 20 5.92 -9.08 -9.31
CA ALA A 20 6.01 -10.08 -8.24
C ALA A 20 7.39 -10.10 -7.54
N ALA A 21 8.46 -9.96 -8.32
CA ALA A 21 9.81 -9.85 -7.77
C ALA A 21 9.96 -8.59 -6.91
N HIS A 22 9.47 -7.45 -7.41
CA HIS A 22 9.48 -6.20 -6.67
C HIS A 22 8.66 -6.28 -5.38
N THR A 23 7.43 -6.82 -5.42
CA THR A 23 6.61 -6.94 -4.22
C THR A 23 7.28 -7.81 -3.17
N THR A 24 7.89 -8.93 -3.57
CA THR A 24 8.62 -9.81 -2.65
C THR A 24 9.77 -9.06 -1.96
N ALA A 25 10.54 -8.28 -2.71
CA ALA A 25 11.63 -7.48 -2.14
C ALA A 25 11.12 -6.40 -1.19
N VAL A 26 10.03 -5.70 -1.54
CA VAL A 26 9.42 -4.68 -0.69
C VAL A 26 8.86 -5.28 0.61
N PHE A 27 8.21 -6.44 0.55
CA PHE A 27 7.74 -7.13 1.75
C PHE A 27 8.89 -7.49 2.68
N ALA A 28 9.96 -8.12 2.15
CA ALA A 28 11.12 -8.49 2.96
C ALA A 28 11.78 -7.27 3.63
N ALA A 29 11.99 -6.18 2.87
CA ALA A 29 12.57 -4.96 3.41
C ALA A 29 11.66 -4.25 4.43
N THR A 30 10.34 -4.31 4.24
CA THR A 30 9.37 -3.74 5.18
C THR A 30 9.36 -4.53 6.49
N ASP A 31 9.34 -5.87 6.41
CA ASP A 31 9.39 -6.74 7.58
C ASP A 31 10.68 -6.53 8.37
N GLU A 32 11.83 -6.47 7.68
CA GLU A 32 13.12 -6.18 8.31
C GLU A 32 13.13 -4.80 8.99
N TYR A 33 12.62 -3.77 8.31
CA TYR A 33 12.54 -2.43 8.88
C TYR A 33 11.66 -2.41 10.13
N VAL A 34 10.44 -2.95 10.05
CA VAL A 34 9.51 -2.98 11.20
C VAL A 34 10.10 -3.78 12.36
N ALA A 35 10.74 -4.91 12.09
CA ALA A 35 11.39 -5.73 13.12
C ALA A 35 12.56 -5.02 13.81
N SER A 36 13.19 -4.06 13.14
CA SER A 36 14.30 -3.27 13.71
C SER A 36 13.85 -2.13 14.63
N LEU A 37 12.57 -1.75 14.61
CA LEU A 37 12.07 -0.61 15.37
C LEU A 37 11.91 -0.93 16.86
N THR A 38 12.27 0.04 17.68
CA THR A 38 11.91 0.09 19.10
C THR A 38 10.68 0.96 19.32
N GLU A 39 10.08 0.91 20.51
CA GLU A 39 8.97 1.80 20.87
C GLU A 39 9.36 3.27 20.75
N THR A 40 10.57 3.63 21.18
CA THR A 40 11.06 5.02 21.11
C THR A 40 11.24 5.51 19.67
N ASP A 41 11.51 4.62 18.72
CA ASP A 41 11.60 5.01 17.31
C ASP A 41 10.27 5.55 16.77
N LEU A 42 9.13 5.13 17.34
CA LEU A 42 7.80 5.57 16.91
C LEU A 42 7.56 7.06 17.19
N ASP A 43 8.27 7.65 18.15
CA ASP A 43 8.18 9.08 18.47
C ASP A 43 9.07 9.96 17.57
N ARG A 44 9.94 9.35 16.75
CA ARG A 44 10.81 10.09 15.82
C ARG A 44 9.98 10.94 14.89
N THR A 45 10.31 12.22 14.78
CA THR A 45 9.65 13.13 13.84
C THR A 45 10.11 12.85 12.41
N ILE A 46 9.14 12.68 11.52
CA ILE A 46 9.28 12.54 10.08
C ILE A 46 8.57 13.75 9.44
N ASP A 47 9.21 14.37 8.44
CA ASP A 47 8.61 15.45 7.66
C ASP A 47 8.28 14.96 6.25
N LEU A 48 6.98 14.90 5.93
CA LEU A 48 6.46 14.53 4.61
C LEU A 48 5.61 15.68 4.03
N GLY A 49 6.05 16.92 4.22
CA GLY A 49 5.26 18.13 3.96
C GLY A 49 4.54 18.66 5.21
N GLY A 50 5.04 18.28 6.39
CA GLY A 50 4.50 18.55 7.72
C GLY A 50 5.08 17.57 8.75
N PRO A 51 5.40 18.02 9.97
CA PRO A 51 6.00 17.16 10.99
C PRO A 51 4.97 16.19 11.58
N MET A 52 5.35 14.92 11.67
CA MET A 52 4.53 13.87 12.29
C MET A 52 5.42 12.79 12.90
N SER A 53 4.93 12.05 13.90
CA SER A 53 5.69 10.93 14.46
C SER A 53 5.73 9.76 13.47
N LEU A 54 6.80 8.96 13.51
CA LEU A 54 6.91 7.75 12.70
C LEU A 54 5.72 6.82 12.95
N GLY A 55 5.28 6.68 14.20
CA GLY A 55 4.10 5.90 14.55
C GLY A 55 2.84 6.39 13.82
N ALA A 56 2.64 7.70 13.71
CA ALA A 56 1.53 8.27 12.94
C ALA A 56 1.66 7.96 11.44
N VAL A 57 2.87 8.02 10.88
CA VAL A 57 3.12 7.67 9.46
C VAL A 57 2.74 6.21 9.20
N LEU A 58 3.23 5.29 10.03
CA LEU A 58 2.94 3.86 9.90
C LEU A 58 1.43 3.59 10.05
N GLY A 59 0.77 4.28 10.98
CA GLY A 59 -0.69 4.21 11.13
C GLY A 59 -1.45 4.61 9.87
N ILE A 60 -1.03 5.69 9.19
CA ILE A 60 -1.61 6.11 7.91
C ILE A 60 -1.40 5.04 6.83
N ILE A 61 -0.20 4.47 6.74
CA ILE A 61 0.12 3.44 5.74
C ILE A 61 -0.76 2.21 5.94
N ILE A 62 -0.90 1.73 7.18
CA ILE A 62 -1.76 0.58 7.52
C ILE A 62 -3.22 0.88 7.17
N GLY A 63 -3.72 2.06 7.55
CA GLY A 63 -5.08 2.50 7.23
C GLY A 63 -5.33 2.58 5.72
N ASN A 64 -4.36 3.09 4.96
CA ASN A 64 -4.44 3.18 3.50
C ASN A 64 -4.57 1.79 2.84
N VAL A 65 -3.77 0.82 3.29
CA VAL A 65 -3.86 -0.57 2.80
C VAL A 65 -5.21 -1.19 3.11
N TRP A 66 -5.71 -1.00 4.34
CA TRP A 66 -7.03 -1.51 4.75
C TRP A 66 -8.18 -0.96 3.90
N LEU A 67 -8.17 0.35 3.63
CA LEU A 67 -9.20 0.99 2.79
C LEU A 67 -9.16 0.48 1.35
N HIS A 68 -7.99 0.49 0.70
CA HIS A 68 -7.88 0.07 -0.70
C HIS A 68 -8.13 -1.43 -0.91
N THR A 69 -7.78 -2.28 0.05
CA THR A 69 -8.14 -3.72 -0.03
C THR A 69 -9.65 -3.93 0.08
N GLY A 70 -10.35 -3.09 0.84
CA GLY A 70 -11.82 -3.00 0.85
C GLY A 70 -12.39 -2.60 -0.51
N GLU A 71 -11.88 -1.53 -1.12
CA GLU A 71 -12.29 -1.08 -2.46
C GLU A 71 -12.07 -2.17 -3.53
N ILE A 72 -10.91 -2.81 -3.54
CA ILE A 72 -10.61 -3.91 -4.47
C ILE A 72 -11.57 -5.09 -4.23
N SER A 73 -11.89 -5.40 -2.97
CA SER A 73 -12.86 -6.46 -2.65
C SER A 73 -14.25 -6.15 -3.20
N ALA A 74 -14.71 -4.90 -3.05
CA ALA A 74 -15.98 -4.45 -3.61
C ALA A 74 -16.00 -4.54 -5.14
N LEU A 75 -14.90 -4.16 -5.81
CA LEU A 75 -14.78 -4.22 -7.27
C LEU A 75 -14.74 -5.66 -7.81
N LYS A 76 -14.20 -6.62 -7.05
CA LYS A 76 -14.11 -8.03 -7.45
C LYS A 76 -15.49 -8.72 -7.49
N GLY A 77 -16.43 -8.31 -6.64
CA GLY A 77 -17.77 -8.91 -6.56
C GLY A 77 -18.53 -8.92 -7.90
N PRO A 78 -18.75 -7.75 -8.54
CA PRO A 78 -19.39 -7.68 -9.86
C PRO A 78 -18.62 -8.41 -10.97
N GLN A 79 -17.34 -8.70 -10.78
CA GLN A 79 -16.49 -9.45 -11.72
C GLN A 79 -16.52 -10.97 -11.48
N GLY A 80 -17.33 -11.45 -10.53
CA GLY A 80 -17.42 -12.87 -10.16
C GLY A 80 -16.18 -13.41 -9.45
N ALA A 81 -15.27 -12.52 -9.02
CA ALA A 81 -14.07 -12.89 -8.29
C ALA A 81 -14.29 -12.85 -6.77
N LYS A 82 -13.57 -13.70 -6.03
CA LYS A 82 -13.59 -13.70 -4.57
C LYS A 82 -12.88 -12.46 -4.02
N GLY A 83 -13.48 -11.80 -3.04
CA GLY A 83 -12.86 -10.69 -2.29
C GLY A 83 -11.58 -11.09 -1.56
N TYR A 84 -10.97 -10.16 -0.84
CA TYR A 84 -9.82 -10.50 0.01
C TYR A 84 -10.20 -11.52 1.09
N PRO A 85 -9.26 -12.40 1.50
CA PRO A 85 -9.45 -13.21 2.70
C PRO A 85 -9.77 -12.31 3.90
N ALA A 86 -10.68 -12.76 4.76
CA ALA A 86 -10.91 -12.17 6.07
C ALA A 86 -9.77 -12.54 7.02
#